data_AF-A0A8T5VD27-F1
#
_entry.id   AF-A0A8T5VD27-F1
#
_cell.length_a   1.000
_cell.length_b   1.000
_cell.length_c   1.000
_cell.angle_alpha   90.00
_cell.angle_beta   90.00
_cell.angle_gamma   90.00
#
_symmetry.space_group_name_H-M   'P 1'
#
loop_
_entity.id
_entity.type
_entity.pdbx_description
1 polymer ?
#
loop_
_entity_poly.entity_id
_entity_poly.type
_entity_poly.pdbx_seq_one_letter_code
_entity_poly.pdbx_strand_id
1 'polypeptide(L)'
;MAVAAPDENVFRAHLASGSFLLGASSGRWRLVAVNWPYAVFGVRAADGVEYGLRFECCGYPRTPPTARPWDIARDAPLANNQWPKGRSRIPLAFNPGWKNGSCLYLPCDRQSIEGHANWYGEHPSLIWDPSVGIVHYLRIVHDLLNSGDYLGHAA
;
A
#
# COMPACT_ATOMS: atom_id res chain seq x y z
N MET A 1 10.13 -29.22 -2.17
CA MET A 1 10.04 -27.75 -2.16
C MET A 1 8.95 -27.36 -3.14
N ALA A 2 7.90 -26.65 -2.72
CA ALA A 2 6.90 -26.15 -3.66
C ALA A 2 7.54 -25.05 -4.51
N VAL A 3 7.39 -25.14 -5.84
CA VAL A 3 7.80 -24.07 -6.76
C VAL A 3 6.81 -22.93 -6.55
N ALA A 4 7.31 -21.76 -6.11
CA ALA A 4 6.49 -20.57 -5.98
C ALA A 4 5.85 -20.22 -7.32
N ALA A 5 4.58 -19.78 -7.29
CA ALA A 5 3.85 -19.41 -8.50
C ALA A 5 4.62 -18.29 -9.26
N PRO A 6 4.53 -18.22 -10.60
CA PRO A 6 5.25 -17.21 -11.38
C PRO A 6 5.07 -15.78 -10.85
N ASP A 7 3.84 -15.42 -10.49
CA ASP A 7 3.47 -14.13 -9.89
C ASP A 7 4.21 -13.86 -8.57
N GLU A 8 4.32 -14.88 -7.72
CA GLU A 8 5.04 -14.81 -6.44
C GLU A 8 6.54 -14.62 -6.66
N ASN A 9 7.12 -15.29 -7.67
CA ASN A 9 8.54 -15.12 -8.01
C ASN A 9 8.85 -13.67 -8.46
N VAL A 10 7.98 -13.07 -9.28
CA VAL A 10 8.15 -11.66 -9.69
C VAL A 10 8.00 -10.73 -8.49
N PHE A 11 7.03 -10.98 -7.62
CA PHE A 11 6.89 -10.22 -6.37
C PHE A 11 8.15 -10.30 -5.50
N ARG A 12 8.68 -11.50 -5.30
CA ARG A 12 9.93 -11.72 -4.54
C ARG A 12 11.13 -11.05 -5.20
N ALA A 13 11.21 -11.04 -6.53
CA ALA A 13 12.24 -10.31 -7.26
C ALA A 13 12.15 -8.79 -7.03
N HIS A 14 10.94 -8.22 -7.01
CA HIS A 14 10.75 -6.80 -6.68
C HIS A 14 11.12 -6.48 -5.23
N LEU A 15 10.90 -7.39 -4.28
CA LEU A 15 11.39 -7.26 -2.90
C LEU A 15 12.91 -7.30 -2.80
N ALA A 16 13.59 -8.02 -3.70
CA ALA A 16 15.05 -8.05 -3.77
C ALA A 16 15.64 -6.86 -4.55
N SER A 17 14.82 -5.99 -5.15
CA SER A 17 15.29 -4.85 -5.93
C SER A 17 15.94 -3.77 -5.05
N GLY A 18 16.93 -3.07 -5.61
CA GLY A 18 17.61 -1.97 -4.90
C GLY A 18 16.65 -0.87 -4.43
N SER A 19 15.59 -0.59 -5.20
CA SER A 19 14.56 0.39 -4.82
C SER A 19 13.80 0.00 -3.55
N PHE A 20 13.47 -1.29 -3.40
CA PHE A 20 12.83 -1.79 -2.19
C PHE A 20 13.79 -1.75 -1.00
N LEU A 21 14.99 -2.29 -1.20
CA LEU A 21 16.02 -2.39 -0.16
C LEU A 21 16.44 -1.02 0.38
N LEU A 22 16.59 -0.02 -0.49
CA LEU A 22 16.93 1.35 -0.10
C LEU A 22 15.83 1.98 0.78
N GLY A 23 14.56 1.81 0.42
CA GLY A 23 13.47 2.32 1.24
C GLY A 23 13.37 1.60 2.58
N ALA A 24 13.65 0.29 2.59
CA ALA A 24 13.69 -0.50 3.82
C ALA A 24 14.84 -0.09 4.75
N SER A 25 16.06 0.04 4.22
CA SER A 25 17.24 0.47 4.99
C SER A 25 17.12 1.93 5.47
N SER A 26 16.34 2.76 4.77
CA SER A 26 16.04 4.14 5.18
C SER A 26 14.88 4.23 6.18
N GLY A 27 14.30 3.11 6.61
CA GLY A 27 13.21 3.08 7.58
C GLY A 27 11.86 3.57 7.05
N ARG A 28 11.67 3.68 5.73
CA ARG A 28 10.41 4.12 5.12
C ARG A 28 9.33 3.06 5.22
N TRP A 29 9.73 1.80 5.06
CA TRP A 29 8.86 0.64 5.17
C TRP A 29 9.65 -0.59 5.60
N ARG A 30 8.95 -1.65 5.99
CA ARG A 30 9.51 -2.98 6.17
C ARG A 30 8.54 -4.05 5.69
N LEU A 31 9.06 -5.16 5.19
CA LEU A 31 8.26 -6.36 4.97
C LEU A 31 7.98 -7.02 6.32
N VAL A 32 6.72 -7.32 6.60
CA VAL A 32 6.27 -8.00 7.82
C VAL A 32 6.10 -9.50 7.58
N ALA A 33 5.35 -9.86 6.54
CA ALA A 33 5.05 -11.24 6.20
C ALA A 33 4.66 -11.39 4.72
N VAL A 34 4.87 -12.59 4.18
CA VAL A 34 4.35 -13.01 2.87
C VAL A 34 3.69 -14.38 3.04
N ASN A 35 2.37 -14.38 3.00
CA ASN A 35 1.51 -15.56 2.98
C ASN A 35 0.74 -15.53 1.66
N TRP A 36 1.42 -15.91 0.57
CA TRP A 36 0.94 -15.70 -0.80
C TRP A 36 -0.52 -16.16 -0.98
N PRO A 37 -1.40 -15.34 -1.60
CA PRO A 37 -1.14 -14.10 -2.34
C PRO A 37 -1.12 -12.82 -1.47
N TYR A 38 -1.03 -12.96 -0.14
CA TYR A 38 -1.06 -11.82 0.76
C TYR A 38 0.34 -11.41 1.22
N ALA A 39 0.61 -10.11 1.23
CA ALA A 39 1.83 -9.54 1.78
C ALA A 39 1.47 -8.41 2.76
N VAL A 40 2.17 -8.37 3.89
CA VAL A 40 1.98 -7.34 4.91
C VAL A 40 3.24 -6.50 5.01
N PHE A 41 3.07 -5.19 4.99
CA PHE A 41 4.15 -4.21 5.16
C PHE A 41 3.83 -3.27 6.30
N GLY A 42 4.86 -2.83 7.02
CA GLY A 42 4.79 -1.64 7.87
C GLY A 42 5.28 -0.44 7.07
N VAL A 43 4.55 0.67 7.09
CA VAL A 43 4.96 1.94 6.47
C VAL A 43 5.04 3.00 7.55
N ARG A 44 6.18 3.68 7.64
CA ARG A 44 6.43 4.69 8.68
C ARG A 44 5.89 6.06 8.24
N ALA A 45 5.16 6.71 9.15
CA ALA A 45 4.66 8.07 9.01
C ALA A 45 5.60 9.10 9.65
N ALA A 46 5.35 10.39 9.39
CA ALA A 46 6.22 11.49 9.87
C ALA A 46 6.30 11.61 11.40
N ASP A 47 5.28 11.15 12.12
CA ASP A 47 5.23 11.12 13.59
C ASP A 47 5.93 9.88 14.18
N GLY A 48 6.52 9.02 13.34
CA GLY A 48 7.18 7.78 13.73
C GLY A 48 6.24 6.58 13.88
N VAL A 49 4.92 6.76 13.78
CA VAL A 49 3.95 5.67 13.81
C VAL A 49 4.15 4.78 12.58
N GLU A 50 4.07 3.46 12.79
CA GLU A 50 4.09 2.47 11.71
C GLU A 50 2.67 1.97 11.44
N TYR A 51 2.18 2.20 10.23
CA TYR A 51 0.91 1.65 9.77
C TYR A 51 1.14 0.33 9.05
N GLY A 52 0.45 -0.71 9.50
CA GLY A 52 0.37 -1.97 8.76
C GLY A 52 -0.50 -1.80 7.52
N LEU A 53 -0.07 -2.39 6.41
CA LEU A 53 -0.85 -2.53 5.19
C LEU A 53 -0.80 -3.97 4.74
N ARG A 54 -1.98 -4.59 4.55
CA ARG A 54 -2.11 -5.91 3.94
C ARG A 54 -2.54 -5.77 2.50
N PHE A 55 -1.70 -6.29 1.62
CA PHE A 55 -1.90 -6.35 0.17
C PHE A 55 -2.42 -7.73 -0.22
N GLU A 56 -3.33 -7.76 -1.19
CA GLU A 56 -3.73 -8.94 -1.95
C GLU A 56 -3.11 -8.82 -3.36
N CYS A 57 -2.29 -9.79 -3.75
CA CYS A 57 -1.39 -9.72 -4.90
C CYS A 57 -1.71 -10.76 -6.00
N CYS A 58 -2.92 -11.32 -6.08
CA CYS A 58 -3.27 -12.21 -7.19
C CYS A 58 -3.11 -11.52 -8.55
N GLY A 59 -2.46 -12.20 -9.50
CA GLY A 59 -2.19 -11.69 -10.85
C GLY A 59 -0.99 -10.74 -10.94
N TYR A 60 -0.21 -10.60 -9.88
CA TYR A 60 0.95 -9.72 -9.84
C TYR A 60 2.03 -10.10 -10.88
N PRO A 61 2.72 -9.12 -11.52
CA PRO A 61 2.53 -7.68 -11.41
C PRO A 61 1.52 -7.13 -12.42
N ARG A 62 1.03 -7.95 -13.35
CA ARG A 62 0.12 -7.52 -14.44
C ARG A 62 -1.14 -6.88 -13.88
N THR A 63 -1.67 -7.47 -12.83
CA THR A 63 -2.79 -6.96 -12.07
C THR A 63 -2.25 -6.18 -10.86
N PRO A 64 -2.66 -4.91 -10.67
CA PRO A 64 -2.26 -4.16 -9.48
C PRO A 64 -2.72 -4.88 -8.21
N PRO A 65 -1.98 -4.78 -7.10
CA PRO A 65 -2.48 -5.25 -5.83
C PRO A 65 -3.60 -4.32 -5.33
N THR A 66 -4.38 -4.82 -4.37
CA THR A 66 -5.26 -3.98 -3.54
C THR A 66 -4.81 -4.06 -2.10
N ALA A 67 -4.90 -2.95 -1.36
CA ALA A 67 -4.33 -2.86 -0.02
C ALA A 67 -5.28 -2.19 0.97
N ARG A 68 -5.27 -2.65 2.22
CA ARG A 68 -5.99 -2.00 3.32
C ARG A 68 -5.10 -1.82 4.56
N PRO A 69 -5.39 -0.82 5.41
CA PRO A 69 -4.83 -0.71 6.75
C PRO A 69 -5.04 -1.99 7.57
N TRP A 70 -3.99 -2.40 8.28
CA TRP A 70 -3.90 -3.68 8.96
C TRP A 70 -3.31 -3.52 10.37
N ASP A 71 -3.94 -4.16 11.35
CA ASP A 71 -3.36 -4.38 12.66
C ASP A 71 -2.42 -5.60 12.57
N ILE A 72 -1.11 -5.33 12.55
CA ILE A 72 -0.07 -6.36 12.45
C ILE A 72 -0.12 -7.32 13.64
N ALA A 73 -0.44 -6.83 14.85
CA ALA A 73 -0.41 -7.65 16.06
C ALA A 73 -1.62 -8.59 16.14
N ARG A 74 -2.79 -8.12 15.68
CA ARG A 74 -4.04 -8.91 15.67
C ARG A 74 -4.25 -9.71 14.39
N ASP A 75 -3.41 -9.49 13.37
CA ASP A 75 -3.59 -10.00 12.01
C ASP A 75 -5.02 -9.78 11.50
N ALA A 76 -5.49 -8.53 11.59
CA ALA A 76 -6.86 -8.15 11.25
C ALA A 76 -6.92 -6.78 10.58
N PRO A 77 -8.02 -6.42 9.88
CA PRO A 77 -8.22 -5.06 9.40
C PRO A 77 -8.09 -4.05 10.54
N LEU A 78 -7.35 -2.96 10.30
CA LEU A 78 -7.19 -1.91 11.30
C LEU A 78 -8.53 -1.22 11.57
N ALA A 79 -8.85 -0.98 12.84
CA ALA A 79 -10.10 -0.33 13.22
C ALA A 79 -10.21 1.08 12.60
N ASN A 80 -11.40 1.46 12.13
CA ASN A 80 -11.63 2.67 11.35
C ASN A 80 -11.18 3.97 12.07
N ASN A 81 -11.25 4.02 13.39
CA ASN A 81 -10.79 5.14 14.19
C ASN A 81 -9.25 5.26 14.24
N GLN A 82 -8.53 4.18 13.97
CA GLN A 82 -7.07 4.13 13.95
C GLN A 82 -6.46 4.39 12.55
N TRP A 83 -7.30 4.63 11.53
CA TRP A 83 -6.80 5.00 10.20
C TRP A 83 -6.12 6.38 10.23
N PRO A 84 -5.12 6.61 9.35
CA PRO A 84 -4.48 7.91 9.21
C PRO A 84 -5.47 9.06 9.02
N LYS A 85 -5.19 10.19 9.66
CA LYS A 85 -5.95 11.44 9.61
C LYS A 85 -5.08 12.57 9.06
N GLY A 86 -5.76 13.55 8.49
CA GLY A 86 -5.09 14.65 7.83
C GLY A 86 -6.04 15.57 7.09
N ARG A 87 -5.48 16.40 6.23
CA ARG A 87 -6.20 17.33 5.34
C ARG A 87 -6.11 16.85 3.90
N SER A 88 -6.86 17.52 3.02
CA SER A 88 -6.74 17.36 1.57
C SER A 88 -6.85 15.89 1.14
N ARG A 89 -5.76 15.29 0.64
CA ARG A 89 -5.72 13.94 0.08
C ARG A 89 -5.73 12.82 1.14
N ILE A 90 -5.29 13.09 2.36
CA ILE A 90 -5.21 12.06 3.42
C ILE A 90 -6.56 11.44 3.76
N PRO A 91 -7.63 12.19 4.11
CA PRO A 91 -8.92 11.61 4.44
C PRO A 91 -9.62 10.98 3.23
N LEU A 92 -9.21 11.31 2.00
CA LEU A 92 -9.69 10.64 0.79
C LEU A 92 -9.01 9.28 0.62
N ALA A 93 -7.67 9.27 0.62
CA ALA A 93 -6.86 8.05 0.45
C ALA A 93 -7.12 7.02 1.56
N PHE A 94 -7.20 7.49 2.81
CA PHE A 94 -7.46 6.68 4.00
C PHE A 94 -8.91 6.85 4.47
N ASN A 95 -9.86 6.55 3.59
CA ASN A 95 -11.29 6.60 3.88
C ASN A 95 -11.84 5.19 4.22
N PRO A 96 -12.16 4.89 5.49
CA PRO A 96 -12.74 3.59 5.86
C PRO A 96 -14.15 3.36 5.29
N GLY A 97 -14.85 4.41 4.88
CA GLY A 97 -16.14 4.32 4.19
C GLY A 97 -16.01 3.93 2.71
N TRP A 98 -14.83 4.08 2.11
CA TRP A 98 -14.60 3.71 0.71
C TRP A 98 -14.52 2.19 0.57
N LYS A 99 -15.41 1.61 -0.26
CA LYS A 99 -15.56 0.15 -0.44
C LYS A 99 -15.48 -0.63 0.87
N ASN A 100 -16.12 -0.12 1.94
CA ASN A 100 -16.10 -0.71 3.29
C ASN A 100 -14.68 -0.96 3.85
N GLY A 101 -13.73 -0.06 3.56
CA GLY A 101 -12.35 -0.13 4.06
C GLY A 101 -11.54 -1.30 3.47
N SER A 102 -12.02 -1.88 2.36
CA SER A 102 -11.37 -3.04 1.75
C SER A 102 -10.16 -2.68 0.89
N CYS A 103 -10.03 -1.42 0.49
CA CYS A 103 -8.95 -0.86 -0.31
C CYS A 103 -8.64 0.61 0.07
N LEU A 104 -7.48 1.13 -0.31
CA LEU A 104 -7.17 2.56 -0.24
C LEU A 104 -7.67 3.28 -1.49
N TYR A 105 -8.12 4.54 -1.35
CA TYR A 105 -8.56 5.36 -2.48
C TYR A 105 -7.35 5.93 -3.25
N LEU A 106 -6.66 5.06 -3.99
CA LEU A 106 -5.45 5.38 -4.73
C LEU A 106 -5.54 4.89 -6.18
N PRO A 107 -5.01 5.63 -7.17
CA PRO A 107 -5.06 5.20 -8.57
C PRO A 107 -4.29 3.90 -8.88
N CYS A 108 -3.27 3.56 -8.09
CA CYS A 108 -2.54 2.29 -8.23
C CYS A 108 -3.25 1.09 -7.57
N ASP A 109 -4.36 1.31 -6.86
CA ASP A 109 -5.13 0.23 -6.23
C ASP A 109 -6.11 -0.36 -7.23
N ARG A 110 -6.06 -1.68 -7.41
CA ARG A 110 -6.92 -2.40 -8.35
C ARG A 110 -8.41 -2.16 -8.12
N GLN A 111 -8.86 -2.05 -6.87
CA GLN A 111 -10.28 -1.85 -6.59
C GLN A 111 -10.70 -0.40 -6.75
N SER A 112 -9.82 0.56 -6.43
CA SER A 112 -10.17 1.97 -6.49
C SER A 112 -10.11 2.54 -7.91
N ILE A 113 -9.26 2.00 -8.79
CA ILE A 113 -9.21 2.45 -10.19
C ILE A 113 -10.48 2.08 -10.98
N GLU A 114 -11.24 1.08 -10.54
CA GLU A 114 -12.54 0.73 -11.11
C GLU A 114 -13.52 1.91 -11.01
N GLY A 115 -14.05 2.35 -12.15
CA GLY A 115 -14.94 3.50 -12.22
C GLY A 115 -14.25 4.87 -12.30
N HIS A 116 -12.91 4.93 -12.27
CA HIS A 116 -12.13 6.17 -12.34
C HIS A 116 -11.24 6.23 -13.59
N ALA A 117 -11.83 6.05 -14.78
CA ALA A 117 -11.09 6.08 -16.04
C ALA A 117 -10.40 7.45 -16.29
N ASN A 118 -10.90 8.54 -15.72
CA ASN A 118 -10.29 9.86 -15.79
C ASN A 118 -8.93 9.93 -15.07
N TRP A 119 -8.66 9.08 -14.07
CA TRP A 119 -7.39 9.08 -13.34
C TRP A 119 -6.17 8.74 -14.19
N TYR A 120 -6.36 8.00 -15.29
CA TYR A 120 -5.27 7.76 -16.24
C TYR A 120 -4.76 9.06 -16.87
N GLY A 121 -5.62 10.07 -17.05
CA GLY A 121 -5.25 11.40 -17.54
C GLY A 121 -4.89 12.39 -16.43
N GLU A 122 -5.63 12.38 -15.32
CA GLU A 122 -5.46 13.35 -14.22
C GLU A 122 -4.27 13.02 -13.31
N HIS A 123 -3.98 11.73 -13.12
CA HIS A 123 -3.02 11.22 -12.14
C HIS A 123 -2.08 10.15 -12.71
N PRO A 124 -1.47 10.35 -13.90
CA PRO A 124 -0.70 9.31 -14.58
C PRO A 124 0.48 8.77 -13.75
N SER A 125 1.10 9.61 -12.92
CA SER A 125 2.22 9.22 -12.03
C SER A 125 1.81 8.34 -10.85
N LEU A 126 0.50 8.21 -10.58
CA LEU A 126 -0.06 7.41 -9.49
C LEU A 126 -0.70 6.11 -9.98
N ILE A 127 -0.76 5.90 -11.29
CA ILE A 127 -1.28 4.67 -11.90
C ILE A 127 -0.25 3.56 -11.71
N TRP A 128 -0.74 2.35 -11.44
CA TRP A 128 0.10 1.17 -11.23
C TRP A 128 1.08 0.94 -12.38
N ASP A 129 2.36 0.89 -12.05
CA ASP A 129 3.42 0.52 -12.97
C ASP A 129 3.97 -0.88 -12.62
N PRO A 130 3.68 -1.92 -13.42
CA PRO A 130 4.14 -3.28 -13.15
C PRO A 130 5.66 -3.43 -13.20
N SER A 131 6.39 -2.51 -13.84
CA SER A 131 7.86 -2.54 -13.92
C SER A 131 8.53 -2.01 -12.64
N VAL A 132 7.87 -1.10 -11.92
CA VAL A 132 8.32 -0.61 -10.61
C VAL A 132 7.88 -1.54 -9.49
N GLY A 133 6.70 -2.16 -9.66
CA GLY A 133 6.21 -3.14 -8.72
C GLY A 133 5.78 -2.54 -7.38
N ILE A 134 5.89 -3.33 -6.31
CA ILE A 134 5.24 -3.02 -5.01
C ILE A 134 5.75 -1.71 -4.40
N VAL A 135 6.99 -1.34 -4.72
CA VAL A 135 7.61 -0.08 -4.30
C VAL A 135 6.82 1.13 -4.80
N HIS A 136 6.17 1.06 -5.97
CA HIS A 136 5.32 2.14 -6.48
C HIS A 136 4.21 2.48 -5.48
N TYR A 137 3.47 1.47 -5.04
CA TYR A 137 2.38 1.64 -4.08
C TYR A 137 2.94 2.11 -2.72
N LEU A 138 3.99 1.45 -2.20
CA LEU A 138 4.59 1.82 -0.91
C LEU A 138 5.09 3.26 -0.87
N ARG A 139 5.68 3.76 -1.98
CA ARG A 139 6.10 5.16 -2.09
C ARG A 139 4.93 6.11 -2.00
N ILE A 140 3.84 5.87 -2.74
CA ILE A 140 2.64 6.72 -2.69
C ILE A 140 2.08 6.82 -1.27
N VAL A 141 1.99 5.69 -0.55
CA VAL A 141 1.51 5.67 0.83
C VAL A 141 2.49 6.42 1.74
N HIS A 142 3.78 6.12 1.65
CA HIS A 142 4.79 6.77 2.47
C HIS A 142 4.78 8.29 2.26
N ASP A 143 4.70 8.76 1.02
CA ASP A 143 4.70 10.17 0.67
C ASP A 143 3.44 10.88 1.21
N LEU A 144 2.28 10.20 1.21
CA LEU A 144 1.09 10.71 1.89
C LEU A 144 1.31 10.84 3.40
N LEU A 145 1.75 9.77 4.05
CA LEU A 145 1.99 9.73 5.51
C LEU A 145 3.13 10.65 5.98
N ASN A 146 3.93 11.18 5.06
CA ASN A 146 5.01 12.12 5.33
C ASN A 146 4.78 13.50 4.71
N SER A 147 3.59 13.76 4.16
CA SER A 147 3.20 15.08 3.66
C SER A 147 2.82 16.02 4.80
N GLY A 148 2.85 17.32 4.55
CA GLY A 148 2.35 18.34 5.50
C GLY A 148 0.84 18.26 5.78
N ASP A 149 0.11 17.46 5.00
CA ASP A 149 -1.32 17.21 5.20
C ASP A 149 -1.59 16.08 6.22
N TYR A 150 -0.58 15.28 6.58
CA TYR A 150 -0.72 14.22 7.60
C TYR A 150 -0.74 14.81 9.01
N LEU A 151 -1.70 14.39 9.83
CA LEU A 151 -1.93 14.91 11.18
C LEU A 151 -1.95 13.84 12.28
N GLY A 152 -1.57 12.58 11.98
CA GLY A 152 -1.61 11.48 12.95
C GLY A 152 -2.78 10.52 12.72
N HIS A 153 -3.07 9.65 13.69
CA HIS A 153 -4.34 8.92 13.80
C HIS A 153 -5.24 9.59 14.85
N ALA A 154 -6.54 9.28 14.85
CA ALA A 154 -7.38 9.68 15.99
C ALA A 154 -7.02 8.80 17.21
N ALA A 155 -6.94 9.41 18.39
CA ALA A 155 -6.76 8.70 19.66
C ALA A 155 -8.01 7.85 20.00
#